data_AF-A0A7L2SU45-F1
#
_entry.id   AF-A0A7L2SU45-F1
#
_cell.length_a   1.000
_cell.length_b   1.000
_cell.length_c   1.000
_cell.angle_alpha   90.00
_cell.angle_beta   90.00
_cell.angle_gamma   90.00
#
_symmetry.space_group_name_H-M   'P 1'
#
loop_
_entity.id
_entity.type
_entity.pdbx_description
1 polymer ?
#
loop_
_entity_poly.entity_id
_entity_poly.type
_entity_poly.pdbx_seq_one_letter_code
_entity_poly.pdbx_strand_id
1 'polypeptide(L)'
;TRSLEVRYFTYGILFGCGSSFAFQPSLVILGHYFKRRLGLANGIVAGGSCLISVPLPFFLKMVGGAIGLAHTFQVLSALMLIQIFLSMTYRPVLPPSCDSQHDGQDKLGSRSMRQQCWAQTRKYFNLRVFRRKTYRIWAFGIATAVLGYLVPYMNLVKYVEKRFQETKKDWILLVCLGAMSGLGRLVSGRIGDCIPGLKKIYLQVASFMLLGLLCMMIPQCRGFEGVIVICLFLGLCDGFFTTIMAPIAFELVGPMQASQAIGYLMGLMAVPMTAGTPIAGW
;
A
#
# COMPACT_ATOMS: atom_id res chain seq x y z
N THR A 1 17.85 22.78 -16.17
CA THR A 1 17.24 21.67 -15.38
C THR A 1 18.06 20.37 -15.54
N ARG A 2 19.33 20.35 -15.09
CA ARG A 2 20.30 19.28 -15.46
C ARG A 2 20.88 18.44 -14.30
N SER A 3 20.57 18.69 -13.02
CA SER A 3 21.11 17.86 -11.93
C SER A 3 20.19 16.66 -11.62
N LEU A 4 20.77 15.46 -11.61
CA LEU A 4 20.10 14.21 -11.21
C LEU A 4 19.63 14.26 -9.76
N GLU A 5 20.37 14.96 -8.89
CA GLU A 5 20.04 15.12 -7.47
C GLU A 5 18.67 15.80 -7.29
N VAL A 6 18.40 16.85 -8.07
CA VAL A 6 17.12 17.57 -8.02
C VAL A 6 15.97 16.65 -8.44
N ARG A 7 16.19 15.73 -9.39
CA ARG A 7 15.18 14.74 -9.81
C ARG A 7 14.93 13.72 -8.72
N TYR A 8 15.98 13.19 -8.10
CA TYR A 8 15.84 12.25 -6.97
C TYR A 8 15.13 12.90 -5.77
N PHE A 9 15.48 14.15 -5.47
CA PHE A 9 14.83 14.89 -4.39
C PHE A 9 13.35 15.14 -4.67
N THR A 10 13.00 15.65 -5.85
CA THR A 10 11.62 15.99 -6.20
C THR A 10 10.74 14.77 -6.43
N TYR A 11 11.21 13.77 -7.20
CA TYR A 11 10.44 12.57 -7.51
C TYR A 11 10.47 11.52 -6.38
N GLY A 12 11.53 11.48 -5.59
CA GLY A 12 11.64 10.58 -4.44
C GLY A 12 10.97 11.17 -3.20
N ILE A 13 11.58 12.21 -2.64
CA ILE A 13 11.18 12.73 -1.32
C ILE A 13 9.89 13.54 -1.42
N LEU A 14 9.84 14.57 -2.28
CA LEU A 14 8.70 15.48 -2.33
C LEU A 14 7.42 14.75 -2.79
N PHE A 15 7.49 14.00 -3.89
CA PHE A 15 6.37 13.19 -4.37
C PHE A 15 5.99 12.07 -3.40
N GLY A 16 6.95 11.39 -2.76
CA GLY A 16 6.70 10.34 -1.78
C GLY A 16 5.97 10.86 -0.53
N CYS A 17 6.40 12.00 0.01
CA CYS A 17 5.71 12.66 1.12
C CYS A 17 4.30 13.11 0.75
N GLY A 18 4.13 13.75 -0.42
CA GLY A 18 2.82 14.19 -0.90
C GLY A 18 1.85 13.03 -1.11
N SER A 19 2.31 11.95 -1.76
CA SER A 19 1.53 10.74 -1.98
C SER A 19 1.14 10.06 -0.67
N SER A 20 2.02 10.05 0.32
CA SER A 20 1.73 9.49 1.65
C SER A 20 0.64 10.28 2.39
N PHE A 21 0.67 11.62 2.30
CA PHE A 21 -0.36 12.49 2.88
C PHE A 21 -1.70 12.41 2.14
N ALA A 22 -1.74 11.99 0.88
CA ALA A 22 -2.99 11.72 0.17
C ALA A 22 -3.53 10.30 0.47
N PHE A 23 -2.65 9.31 0.48
CA PHE A 23 -3.02 7.89 0.59
C PHE A 23 -3.51 7.52 2.00
N GLN A 24 -2.77 7.93 3.04
CA GLN A 24 -3.08 7.53 4.42
C GLN A 24 -4.47 8.01 4.89
N PRO A 25 -4.88 9.29 4.71
CA PRO A 25 -6.21 9.73 5.11
C PRO A 25 -7.31 9.04 4.31
N SER A 26 -7.09 8.76 3.02
CA SER A 26 -8.06 8.07 2.17
C SER A 26 -8.42 6.68 2.71
N LEU A 27 -7.42 5.91 3.17
CA LEU A 27 -7.65 4.61 3.81
C LEU A 27 -8.41 4.73 5.15
N VAL A 28 -8.08 5.74 5.95
CA VAL A 28 -8.67 5.93 7.28
C VAL A 28 -10.13 6.38 7.18
N ILE A 29 -10.43 7.33 6.31
CA ILE A 29 -11.79 7.84 6.07
C ILE A 29 -12.72 6.69 5.69
N LEU A 30 -12.25 5.76 4.86
CA LEU A 30 -13.03 4.61 4.43
C LEU A 30 -13.49 3.73 5.61
N GLY A 31 -12.62 3.54 6.61
CA GLY A 31 -12.93 2.81 7.83
C GLY A 31 -13.89 3.53 8.78
N HIS A 32 -13.97 4.85 8.71
CA HIS A 32 -14.97 5.61 9.45
C HIS A 32 -16.34 5.59 8.77
N TYR A 33 -16.38 5.64 7.44
CA TYR A 33 -17.61 5.60 6.65
C TYR A 33 -18.27 4.21 6.63
N PHE A 34 -17.49 3.16 6.43
CA PHE A 34 -18.01 1.80 6.28
C PHE A 34 -17.56 0.90 7.44
N LYS A 35 -18.44 0.68 8.42
CA LYS A 35 -18.16 -0.23 9.55
C LYS A 35 -18.47 -1.69 9.24
N ARG A 36 -19.59 -1.96 8.55
CA ARG A 36 -20.10 -3.33 8.30
C ARG A 36 -19.56 -3.97 7.03
N ARG A 37 -19.17 -3.16 6.03
CA ARG A 37 -18.68 -3.60 4.72
C ARG A 37 -17.33 -2.96 4.38
N LEU A 38 -16.45 -2.90 5.37
CA LEU A 38 -15.16 -2.22 5.25
C LEU A 38 -14.24 -2.93 4.26
N GLY A 39 -14.22 -4.26 4.30
CA GLY A 39 -13.45 -5.09 3.38
C GLY A 39 -13.85 -4.82 1.94
N LEU A 40 -15.15 -4.84 1.63
CA LEU A 40 -15.64 -4.54 0.28
C LEU A 40 -15.31 -3.12 -0.15
N ALA A 41 -15.54 -2.12 0.70
CA ALA A 41 -15.23 -0.73 0.38
C ALA A 41 -13.74 -0.58 0.07
N ASN A 42 -12.87 -1.14 0.90
CA ASN A 42 -11.43 -1.14 0.69
C ASN A 42 -11.03 -1.90 -0.58
N GLY A 43 -11.69 -3.01 -0.87
CA GLY A 43 -11.47 -3.81 -2.08
C GLY A 43 -11.83 -3.06 -3.37
N ILE A 44 -12.91 -2.27 -3.36
CA ILE A 44 -13.31 -1.42 -4.49
C ILE A 44 -12.30 -0.28 -4.70
N VAL A 45 -11.96 0.45 -3.63
CA VAL A 45 -11.00 1.56 -3.69
C VAL A 45 -9.62 1.06 -4.13
N ALA A 46 -9.13 -0.02 -3.52
CA ALA A 46 -7.87 -0.63 -3.89
C ALA A 46 -7.92 -1.27 -5.29
N GLY A 47 -9.03 -1.87 -5.69
CA GLY A 47 -9.23 -2.41 -7.05
C GLY A 47 -9.19 -1.32 -8.12
N GLY A 48 -9.70 -0.12 -7.81
CA GLY A 48 -9.61 1.05 -8.68
C GLY A 48 -8.17 1.44 -9.04
N SER A 49 -7.19 1.20 -8.15
CA SER A 49 -5.80 1.49 -8.48
C SER A 49 -5.28 0.60 -9.62
N CYS A 50 -5.76 -0.63 -9.77
CA CYS A 50 -5.34 -1.54 -10.85
C CYS A 50 -5.80 -1.06 -12.23
N LEU A 51 -6.97 -0.40 -12.30
CA LEU A 51 -7.48 0.21 -13.55
C LEU A 51 -6.54 1.30 -14.07
N ILE A 52 -5.85 2.00 -13.16
CA ILE A 52 -4.87 3.03 -13.51
C ILE A 52 -3.48 2.41 -13.70
N SER A 53 -3.05 1.53 -12.78
CA SER A 53 -1.69 0.97 -12.78
C SER A 53 -1.39 0.04 -13.95
N VAL A 54 -2.36 -0.71 -14.48
CA VAL A 54 -2.12 -1.64 -15.61
C VAL A 54 -1.88 -0.91 -16.94
N PRO A 55 -2.70 0.10 -17.32
CA PRO A 55 -2.45 0.88 -18.55
C PRO A 55 -1.29 1.87 -18.42
N LEU A 56 -0.94 2.29 -17.19
CA LEU A 56 0.04 3.36 -16.96
C LEU A 56 1.40 3.14 -17.64
N PRO A 57 2.05 1.95 -17.59
CA PRO A 57 3.33 1.73 -18.27
C PRO A 57 3.25 1.93 -19.80
N PHE A 58 2.14 1.55 -20.43
CA PHE A 58 1.92 1.76 -21.86
C PHE A 58 1.72 3.24 -22.18
N PHE A 59 0.89 3.91 -21.38
CA PHE A 59 0.70 5.35 -21.48
C PHE A 59 2.04 6.09 -21.35
N LEU A 60 2.85 5.73 -20.35
CA LEU A 60 4.17 6.31 -20.14
C LEU A 60 5.14 6.02 -21.28
N LYS A 61 5.11 4.82 -21.87
CA LYS A 61 5.96 4.48 -23.02
C LYS A 61 5.55 5.28 -24.27
N MET A 62 4.25 5.41 -24.52
CA MET A 62 3.70 6.16 -25.64
C MET A 62 4.00 7.67 -25.51
N VAL A 63 3.69 8.26 -24.35
CA VAL A 63 3.93 9.68 -24.06
C VAL A 63 5.44 9.96 -24.00
N GLY A 64 6.22 9.12 -23.33
CA GLY A 64 7.66 9.27 -23.25
C GLY A 64 8.36 9.21 -24.60
N GLY A 65 7.90 8.33 -25.50
CA GLY A 65 8.41 8.24 -26.87
C GLY A 65 8.02 9.42 -27.76
N ALA A 66 6.84 10.00 -27.56
CA ALA A 66 6.33 11.08 -28.42
C ALA A 66 6.79 12.48 -27.99
N ILE A 67 6.75 12.79 -26.68
CA ILE A 67 6.96 14.15 -26.15
C ILE A 67 8.16 14.27 -25.21
N GLY A 68 8.90 13.19 -24.99
CA GLY A 68 10.09 13.19 -24.13
C GLY A 68 9.80 13.22 -22.64
N LEU A 69 10.86 12.99 -21.85
CA LEU A 69 10.76 12.73 -20.41
C LEU A 69 10.21 13.93 -19.61
N ALA A 70 10.63 15.16 -19.94
CA ALA A 70 10.24 16.35 -19.19
C ALA A 70 8.74 16.62 -19.29
N HIS A 71 8.17 16.55 -20.50
CA HIS A 71 6.74 16.73 -20.72
C HIS A 71 5.92 15.56 -20.15
N THR A 72 6.47 14.34 -20.13
CA THR A 72 5.84 13.20 -19.45
C THR A 72 5.64 13.48 -17.96
N PHE A 73 6.63 14.05 -17.27
CA PHE A 73 6.49 14.45 -15.87
C PHE A 73 5.47 15.57 -15.67
N GLN A 74 5.34 16.51 -16.61
CA GLN A 74 4.31 17.54 -16.56
C GLN A 74 2.90 16.96 -16.67
N VAL A 75 2.68 16.00 -17.59
CA VAL A 75 1.40 15.29 -17.71
C VAL A 75 1.05 14.55 -16.42
N LEU A 76 2.03 13.84 -15.81
CA LEU A 76 1.82 13.19 -14.52
C LEU A 76 1.49 14.18 -13.40
N SER A 77 2.13 15.35 -13.38
CA SER A 77 1.81 16.42 -12.43
C SER A 77 0.37 16.93 -12.61
N ALA A 78 -0.11 17.09 -13.84
CA ALA A 78 -1.48 17.47 -14.13
C ALA A 78 -2.49 16.44 -13.61
N LEU A 79 -2.20 15.14 -13.74
CA LEU A 79 -3.03 14.08 -13.15
C LEU A 79 -3.09 14.15 -11.62
N MET A 80 -1.97 14.50 -10.97
CA MET A 80 -1.92 14.71 -9.52
C MET A 80 -2.70 15.95 -9.09
N LEU A 81 -2.71 17.03 -9.90
CA LEU A 81 -3.55 18.20 -9.64
C LEU A 81 -5.04 17.85 -9.68
N ILE A 82 -5.47 17.02 -10.64
CA ILE A 82 -6.85 16.51 -10.70
C ILE A 82 -7.19 15.75 -9.40
N GLN A 83 -6.28 14.93 -8.88
CA GLN A 83 -6.47 14.23 -7.60
C GLN A 83 -6.68 15.21 -6.43
N ILE A 84 -6.01 16.37 -6.42
CA ILE A 84 -6.19 17.40 -5.39
C ILE A 84 -7.62 17.96 -5.45
N PHE A 85 -8.12 18.31 -6.64
CA PHE A 85 -9.49 18.80 -6.80
C PHE A 85 -10.53 17.76 -6.38
N LEU A 86 -10.34 16.49 -6.74
CA LEU A 86 -11.19 15.39 -6.27
C LEU A 86 -11.11 15.25 -4.75
N SER A 87 -9.92 15.46 -4.16
CA SER A 87 -9.73 15.35 -2.71
C SER A 87 -10.48 16.44 -1.93
N MET A 88 -10.66 17.62 -2.50
CA MET A 88 -11.46 18.70 -1.90
C MET A 88 -12.95 18.36 -1.77
N THR A 89 -13.43 17.37 -2.54
CA THR A 89 -14.83 16.92 -2.46
C THR A 89 -15.09 16.04 -1.23
N TYR A 90 -14.04 15.54 -0.54
CA TYR A 90 -14.22 14.70 0.64
C TYR A 90 -14.84 15.47 1.80
N ARG A 91 -15.96 14.96 2.30
CA ARG A 91 -16.56 15.42 3.55
C ARG A 91 -16.02 14.58 4.72
N PRO A 92 -15.30 15.14 5.70
CA PRO A 92 -14.84 14.37 6.84
C PRO A 92 -16.01 14.02 7.77
N VAL A 93 -16.32 12.72 7.90
CA VAL A 93 -17.21 12.22 8.95
C VAL A 93 -16.33 11.77 10.11
N LEU A 94 -16.06 12.72 11.01
CA LEU A 94 -15.39 12.41 12.26
C LEU A 94 -16.39 11.72 13.19
N PRO A 95 -15.98 10.67 13.94
CA PRO A 95 -16.80 10.23 15.07
C PRO A 95 -17.04 11.43 15.99
N PRO A 96 -18.22 11.53 16.64
CA PRO A 96 -18.45 12.59 17.61
C PRO A 96 -17.29 12.57 18.59
N SER A 97 -16.60 13.71 18.70
CA SER A 97 -15.65 13.96 19.77
C SER A 97 -16.33 13.52 21.06
N CYS A 98 -15.66 12.73 21.90
CA CYS A 98 -16.02 12.80 23.31
C CYS A 98 -15.72 14.24 23.73
N ASP A 99 -16.74 15.10 23.68
CA ASP A 99 -16.80 16.33 24.44
C ASP A 99 -16.72 15.94 25.91
N SER A 100 -15.48 15.84 26.40
CA SER A 100 -15.13 15.71 27.81
C SER A 100 -13.64 15.99 27.95
N GLN A 101 -13.27 17.25 27.74
CA GLN A 101 -12.44 18.03 28.68
C GLN A 101 -12.22 19.43 28.13
N HIS A 102 -13.29 20.21 28.19
CA HIS A 102 -13.21 21.64 28.47
C HIS A 102 -13.03 21.79 29.99
N ASP A 103 -11.93 21.29 30.59
CA ASP A 103 -11.70 21.48 32.04
C ASP A 103 -10.23 21.29 32.48
N GLY A 104 -9.32 22.07 31.89
CA GLY A 104 -7.92 22.04 32.30
C GLY A 104 -7.02 23.10 31.69
N GLN A 105 -7.58 24.17 31.11
CA GLN A 105 -6.79 25.26 30.56
C GLN A 105 -6.19 26.20 31.62
N ASP A 106 -6.62 26.13 32.89
CA ASP A 106 -6.15 27.04 33.94
C ASP A 106 -4.88 26.60 34.70
N LYS A 107 -4.20 25.52 34.28
CA LYS A 107 -2.92 25.09 34.90
C LYS A 107 -1.76 24.88 33.93
N LEU A 108 -1.75 25.61 32.81
CA LEU A 108 -0.66 25.56 31.83
C LEU A 108 0.16 26.86 31.71
N GLY A 109 0.14 27.71 32.74
CA GLY A 109 0.91 28.96 32.76
C GLY A 109 2.40 28.84 33.11
N SER A 110 2.93 27.63 33.38
CA SER A 110 4.32 27.45 33.80
C SER A 110 4.92 26.12 33.35
N ARG A 111 5.07 25.92 32.03
CA ARG A 111 5.93 24.88 31.47
C ARG A 111 6.73 25.41 30.27
N SER A 112 8.03 25.15 30.27
CA SER A 112 8.97 25.55 29.21
C SER A 112 8.47 25.13 27.82
N MET A 113 8.68 25.95 26.80
CA MET A 113 8.32 25.73 25.39
C MET A 113 8.75 24.35 24.86
N ARG A 114 9.90 23.82 25.35
CA ARG A 114 10.36 22.45 25.06
C ARG A 114 9.43 21.39 25.64
N GLN A 115 8.93 21.58 26.85
CA GLN A 115 8.07 20.64 27.55
C GLN A 115 6.66 20.58 26.92
N GLN A 116 6.19 21.70 26.37
CA GLN A 116 4.96 21.78 25.58
C GLN A 116 5.11 21.07 24.23
N CYS A 117 6.22 21.30 23.51
CA CYS A 117 6.55 20.57 22.28
C CYS A 117 6.66 19.05 22.55
N TRP A 118 7.36 18.63 23.60
CA TRP A 118 7.46 17.22 24.00
C TRP A 118 6.10 16.61 24.39
N ALA A 119 5.21 17.36 25.02
CA ALA A 119 3.86 16.90 25.34
C ALA A 119 2.99 16.73 24.08
N GLN A 120 3.10 17.64 23.10
CA GLN A 120 2.45 17.51 21.79
C GLN A 120 3.00 16.31 21.01
N THR A 121 4.32 16.14 20.93
CA THR A 121 4.94 14.99 20.25
C THR A 121 4.50 13.67 20.90
N ARG A 122 4.40 13.60 22.23
CA ARG A 122 3.94 12.40 22.96
C ARG A 122 2.45 12.11 22.74
N LYS A 123 1.62 13.11 22.45
CA LYS A 123 0.21 12.94 22.08
C LYS A 123 0.06 12.36 20.67
N TYR A 124 0.93 12.73 19.74
CA TYR A 124 0.96 12.20 18.37
C TYR A 124 1.69 10.85 18.24
N PHE A 125 2.75 10.62 19.02
CA PHE A 125 3.45 9.34 19.15
C PHE A 125 2.87 8.47 20.27
N ASN A 126 1.64 8.01 20.08
CA ASN A 126 1.02 7.11 21.04
C ASN A 126 1.42 5.65 20.77
N LEU A 127 2.53 5.21 21.36
CA LEU A 127 3.02 3.82 21.29
C LEU A 127 2.09 2.79 21.99
N ARG A 128 0.91 3.21 22.47
CA ARG A 128 -0.11 2.31 23.04
C ARG A 128 -0.53 1.21 22.06
N VAL A 129 -0.47 1.48 20.75
CA VAL A 129 -0.73 0.50 19.70
C VAL A 129 0.24 -0.70 19.80
N PHE A 130 1.54 -0.45 20.03
CA PHE A 130 2.56 -1.50 20.17
C PHE A 130 2.47 -2.28 21.50
N ARG A 131 1.73 -1.78 22.49
CA ARG A 131 1.48 -2.50 23.74
C ARG A 131 0.54 -3.71 23.53
N ARG A 132 -0.28 -3.71 22.47
CA ARG A 132 -1.10 -4.87 22.09
C ARG A 132 -0.21 -5.95 21.47
N LYS A 133 -0.09 -7.10 22.15
CA LYS A 133 0.75 -8.23 21.71
C LYS A 133 0.39 -8.69 20.29
N THR A 134 -0.90 -8.80 19.97
CA THR A 134 -1.39 -9.27 18.66
C THR A 134 -0.97 -8.33 17.52
N TYR A 135 -1.11 -7.01 17.72
CA TYR A 135 -0.68 -6.02 16.72
C TYR A 135 0.83 -6.09 16.48
N ARG A 136 1.62 -6.19 17.56
CA ARG A 136 3.08 -6.27 17.45
C ARG A 136 3.52 -7.49 16.64
N ILE A 137 3.01 -8.68 16.97
CA ILE A 137 3.36 -9.92 16.25
C ILE A 137 2.95 -9.81 14.77
N TRP A 138 1.75 -9.32 14.51
CA TRP A 138 1.23 -9.14 13.15
C TRP A 138 2.06 -8.13 12.33
N ALA A 139 2.37 -6.96 12.89
CA ALA A 139 3.10 -5.91 12.21
C ALA A 139 4.53 -6.34 11.85
N PHE A 140 5.27 -6.93 12.81
CA PHE A 140 6.61 -7.45 12.53
C PHE A 140 6.59 -8.63 11.56
N GLY A 141 5.59 -9.52 11.65
CA GLY A 141 5.41 -10.61 10.70
C GLY A 141 5.21 -10.13 9.26
N ILE A 142 4.37 -9.12 9.05
CA ILE A 142 4.18 -8.50 7.73
C ILE A 142 5.48 -7.84 7.26
N ALA A 143 6.15 -7.06 8.11
CA ALA A 143 7.38 -6.37 7.72
C ALA A 143 8.45 -7.37 7.25
N THR A 144 8.62 -8.50 7.94
CA THR A 144 9.53 -9.57 7.51
C THR A 144 9.07 -10.21 6.20
N ALA A 145 7.78 -10.54 6.06
CA ALA A 145 7.26 -11.18 4.84
C ALA A 145 7.42 -10.30 3.58
N VAL A 146 7.31 -8.99 3.76
CA VAL A 146 7.36 -8.01 2.66
C VAL A 146 8.78 -7.82 2.10
N LEU A 147 9.82 -8.26 2.82
CA LEU A 147 11.21 -8.22 2.33
C LEU A 147 11.39 -8.97 1.00
N GLY A 148 10.74 -10.13 0.84
CA GLY A 148 10.78 -10.91 -0.40
C GLY A 148 9.67 -10.56 -1.40
N TYR A 149 8.70 -9.73 -1.00
CA TYR A 149 7.47 -9.54 -1.76
C TYR A 149 7.72 -8.82 -3.10
N LEU A 150 8.54 -7.77 -3.14
CA LEU A 150 8.77 -6.99 -4.38
C LEU A 150 9.73 -7.66 -5.39
N VAL A 151 10.54 -8.62 -4.93
CA VAL A 151 11.55 -9.31 -5.74
C VAL A 151 10.98 -9.95 -7.00
N PRO A 152 9.94 -10.82 -6.92
CA PRO A 152 9.35 -11.41 -8.12
C PRO A 152 8.82 -10.34 -9.07
N TYR A 153 8.07 -9.34 -8.60
CA TYR A 153 7.47 -8.33 -9.47
C TYR A 153 8.49 -7.54 -10.29
N MET A 154 9.64 -7.19 -9.69
CA MET A 154 10.68 -6.41 -10.38
C MET A 154 11.54 -7.25 -11.33
N ASN A 155 11.79 -8.52 -10.97
CA ASN A 155 12.72 -9.38 -11.70
C ASN A 155 12.01 -10.32 -12.69
N LEU A 156 10.69 -10.48 -12.61
CA LEU A 156 9.93 -11.44 -13.41
C LEU A 156 10.04 -11.20 -14.92
N VAL A 157 9.86 -9.95 -15.36
CA VAL A 157 9.97 -9.59 -16.79
C VAL A 157 11.36 -9.94 -17.30
N LYS A 158 12.41 -9.51 -16.60
CA LYS A 158 13.80 -9.81 -16.95
C LYS A 158 14.12 -11.31 -16.93
N TYR A 159 13.52 -12.05 -16.00
CA TYR A 159 13.68 -13.51 -15.91
C TYR A 159 13.09 -14.20 -17.15
N VAL A 160 11.88 -13.80 -17.55
CA VAL A 160 11.20 -14.37 -18.71
C VAL A 160 11.91 -14.03 -20.01
N GLU A 161 12.32 -12.78 -20.19
CA GLU A 161 13.12 -12.34 -21.34
C GLU A 161 14.38 -13.20 -21.52
N LYS A 162 15.13 -13.44 -20.44
CA LYS A 162 16.36 -14.24 -20.49
C LYS A 162 16.11 -15.73 -20.71
N ARG A 163 15.09 -16.30 -20.07
CA ARG A 163 14.85 -17.75 -20.08
C ARG A 163 14.13 -18.22 -21.34
N PHE A 164 13.15 -17.47 -21.82
CA PHE A 164 12.27 -17.86 -22.91
C PHE A 164 12.55 -17.11 -24.21
N GLN A 165 13.40 -16.06 -24.19
CA GLN A 165 13.69 -15.20 -25.35
C GLN A 165 12.46 -14.52 -25.98
N GLU A 166 11.34 -14.48 -25.24
CA GLU A 166 10.03 -14.01 -25.68
C GLU A 166 9.78 -12.54 -25.31
N THR A 167 10.43 -11.62 -26.02
CA THR A 167 10.32 -10.16 -25.75
C THR A 167 8.99 -9.52 -26.19
N LYS A 168 8.19 -10.22 -27.02
CA LYS A 168 6.94 -9.67 -27.56
C LYS A 168 5.76 -9.75 -26.60
N LYS A 169 5.84 -10.61 -25.57
CA LYS A 169 4.70 -10.98 -24.71
C LYS A 169 4.86 -10.60 -23.23
N ASP A 170 5.97 -9.99 -22.83
CA ASP A 170 6.22 -9.66 -21.41
C ASP A 170 5.18 -8.73 -20.78
N TRP A 171 4.62 -7.84 -21.60
CA TRP A 171 3.56 -6.94 -21.18
C TRP A 171 2.28 -7.68 -20.75
N ILE A 172 2.03 -8.87 -21.31
CA ILE A 172 0.89 -9.72 -20.96
C ILE A 172 1.01 -10.16 -19.50
N LEU A 173 2.22 -10.46 -19.02
CA LEU A 173 2.46 -10.85 -17.62
C LEU A 173 2.04 -9.73 -16.66
N LEU A 174 2.45 -8.50 -16.95
CA LEU A 174 2.10 -7.32 -16.14
C LEU A 174 0.59 -7.07 -16.14
N VAL A 175 -0.06 -7.22 -17.30
CA VAL A 175 -1.52 -7.07 -17.43
C VAL A 175 -2.25 -8.16 -16.65
N CYS A 176 -1.87 -9.43 -16.81
CA CYS A 176 -2.46 -10.56 -16.09
C CYS A 176 -2.31 -10.41 -14.58
N LEU A 177 -1.12 -10.05 -14.12
CA LEU A 177 -0.81 -9.86 -12.70
C LEU A 177 -1.62 -8.70 -12.11
N GLY A 178 -1.67 -7.55 -12.79
CA GLY A 178 -2.44 -6.40 -12.33
C GLY A 178 -3.95 -6.60 -12.40
N ALA A 179 -4.46 -7.27 -13.43
CA ALA A 179 -5.88 -7.61 -13.57
C ALA A 179 -6.33 -8.58 -12.47
N MET A 180 -5.54 -9.62 -12.21
CA MET A 180 -5.83 -10.59 -11.15
C MET A 180 -5.64 -10.00 -9.75
N SER A 181 -4.71 -9.06 -9.55
CA SER A 181 -4.65 -8.28 -8.31
C SER A 181 -5.91 -7.44 -8.12
N GLY A 182 -6.40 -6.75 -9.16
CA GLY A 182 -7.66 -6.03 -9.11
C GLY A 182 -8.85 -6.94 -8.73
N LEU A 183 -8.97 -8.10 -9.38
CA LEU A 183 -10.00 -9.08 -9.06
C LEU A 183 -9.84 -9.63 -7.63
N GLY A 184 -8.60 -9.95 -7.23
CA GLY A 184 -8.26 -10.41 -5.89
C GLY A 184 -8.65 -9.40 -4.82
N ARG A 185 -8.50 -8.10 -5.09
CA ARG A 185 -8.92 -7.03 -4.17
C ARG A 185 -10.44 -6.98 -3.99
N LEU A 186 -11.20 -7.13 -5.06
CA LEU A 186 -12.67 -7.17 -5.01
C LEU A 186 -13.17 -8.41 -4.26
N VAL A 187 -12.62 -9.59 -4.59
CA VAL A 187 -13.00 -10.89 -3.99
C VAL A 187 -12.62 -10.93 -2.52
N SER A 188 -11.38 -10.57 -2.18
CA SER A 188 -10.90 -10.55 -0.79
C SER A 188 -11.62 -9.52 0.06
N GLY A 189 -12.05 -8.40 -0.52
CA GLY A 189 -12.89 -7.42 0.18
C GLY A 189 -14.22 -8.04 0.63
N ARG A 190 -14.90 -8.78 -0.25
CA ARG A 190 -16.13 -9.50 0.09
C ARG A 190 -15.89 -10.60 1.13
N ILE A 191 -14.86 -11.42 0.93
CA ILE A 191 -14.52 -12.52 1.85
C ILE A 191 -14.13 -11.96 3.23
N GLY A 192 -13.38 -10.86 3.26
CA GLY A 192 -12.96 -10.18 4.49
C GLY A 192 -14.12 -9.60 5.30
N ASP A 193 -15.25 -9.29 4.67
CA ASP A 193 -16.48 -8.91 5.36
C ASP A 193 -17.26 -10.12 5.90
N CYS A 194 -17.16 -11.27 5.24
CA CYS A 194 -17.79 -12.52 5.70
C CYS A 194 -17.06 -13.16 6.89
N ILE A 195 -15.75 -12.98 7.01
CA ILE A 195 -14.94 -13.57 8.08
C ILE A 195 -14.95 -12.63 9.30
N PRO A 196 -15.58 -13.03 10.42
CA PRO A 196 -15.63 -12.18 11.61
C PRO A 196 -14.29 -12.16 12.37
N GLY A 197 -13.93 -10.97 12.86
CA GLY A 197 -12.86 -10.76 13.83
C GLY A 197 -11.45 -11.05 13.30
N LEU A 198 -10.57 -11.51 14.20
CA LEU A 198 -9.13 -11.68 13.94
C LEU A 198 -8.79 -12.86 13.02
N LYS A 199 -9.78 -13.68 12.63
CA LYS A 199 -9.58 -14.78 11.69
C LYS A 199 -9.07 -14.30 10.32
N LYS A 200 -9.32 -13.03 9.97
CA LYS A 200 -8.78 -12.34 8.79
C LYS A 200 -7.24 -12.41 8.71
N ILE A 201 -6.55 -12.46 9.85
CA ILE A 201 -5.09 -12.60 9.91
C ILE A 201 -4.64 -13.92 9.28
N TYR A 202 -5.32 -15.03 9.56
CA TYR A 202 -4.98 -16.33 8.95
C TYR A 202 -5.15 -16.32 7.44
N LEU A 203 -6.19 -15.64 6.94
CA LEU A 203 -6.38 -15.47 5.51
C LEU A 203 -5.20 -14.70 4.89
N GLN A 204 -4.76 -13.61 5.52
CA GLN A 204 -3.60 -12.85 5.06
C GLN A 204 -2.29 -13.68 5.09
N VAL A 205 -2.08 -14.48 6.14
CA VAL A 205 -0.91 -15.38 6.26
C VAL A 205 -0.96 -16.47 5.19
N ALA A 206 -2.11 -17.09 4.96
CA ALA A 206 -2.29 -18.10 3.92
C ALA A 206 -1.98 -17.53 2.53
N SER A 207 -2.41 -16.30 2.24
CA SER A 207 -2.07 -15.61 0.98
C SER A 207 -0.57 -15.39 0.82
N PHE A 208 0.16 -15.01 1.88
CA PHE A 208 1.62 -14.87 1.81
C PHE A 208 2.35 -16.20 1.65
N MET A 209 1.90 -17.26 2.32
CA MET A 209 2.48 -18.60 2.16
C MET A 209 2.29 -19.10 0.73
N LEU A 210 1.10 -18.91 0.15
CA LEU A 210 0.83 -19.25 -1.23
C LEU A 210 1.66 -18.39 -2.19
N LEU A 211 1.81 -17.08 -1.93
CA LEU A 211 2.69 -16.21 -2.70
C LEU A 211 4.13 -16.72 -2.71
N GLY A 212 4.67 -17.10 -1.55
CA GLY A 212 6.02 -17.66 -1.43
C GLY A 212 6.18 -18.99 -2.19
N LEU A 213 5.19 -19.88 -2.09
CA LEU A 213 5.19 -21.15 -2.82
C LEU A 213 5.16 -20.93 -4.34
N LEU A 214 4.27 -20.05 -4.82
CA LEU A 214 4.16 -19.70 -6.23
C LEU A 214 5.47 -19.11 -6.77
N CYS A 215 6.15 -18.26 -5.98
CA CYS A 215 7.47 -17.75 -6.33
C CYS A 215 8.52 -18.86 -6.50
N MET A 216 8.51 -19.87 -5.64
CA MET A 216 9.41 -21.04 -5.77
C MET A 216 9.07 -21.91 -6.99
N MET A 217 7.83 -21.87 -7.48
CA MET A 217 7.41 -22.59 -8.69
C MET A 217 7.78 -21.87 -10.00
N ILE A 218 8.05 -20.56 -9.98
CA ILE A 218 8.43 -19.80 -11.19
C ILE A 218 9.62 -20.43 -11.92
N PRO A 219 10.76 -20.75 -11.25
CA PRO A 219 11.92 -21.32 -11.93
C PRO A 219 11.72 -22.73 -12.48
N GLN A 220 10.71 -23.46 -11.98
CA GLN A 220 10.40 -24.82 -12.40
C GLN A 220 9.59 -24.86 -13.70
N CYS A 221 9.05 -23.73 -14.13
CA CYS A 221 8.27 -23.63 -15.36
C CYS A 221 9.14 -23.84 -16.60
N ARG A 222 8.77 -24.83 -17.42
CA ARG A 222 9.44 -25.12 -18.70
C ARG A 222 8.90 -24.34 -19.88
N GLY A 223 7.74 -23.68 -19.73
CA GLY A 223 7.09 -22.90 -20.78
C GLY A 223 6.55 -21.57 -20.27
N PHE A 224 6.44 -20.61 -21.19
CA PHE A 224 5.92 -19.26 -20.92
C PHE A 224 4.49 -19.28 -20.38
N GLU A 225 3.63 -20.15 -20.92
CA GLU A 225 2.24 -20.30 -20.48
C GLU A 225 2.13 -20.70 -18.99
N GLY A 226 3.05 -21.55 -18.50
CA GLY A 226 3.10 -21.91 -17.09
C GLY A 226 3.40 -20.72 -16.19
N VAL A 227 4.27 -19.82 -16.64
CA VAL A 227 4.57 -18.57 -15.92
C VAL A 227 3.35 -17.66 -15.90
N ILE A 228 2.59 -17.55 -16.99
CA ILE A 228 1.34 -16.77 -17.02
C ILE A 228 0.35 -17.28 -15.97
N VAL A 229 0.14 -18.61 -15.90
CA VAL A 229 -0.75 -19.21 -14.90
C VAL A 229 -0.30 -18.87 -13.49
N ILE A 230 1.00 -18.98 -13.19
CA ILE A 230 1.54 -18.57 -11.89
C ILE A 230 1.31 -17.07 -11.63
N CYS A 231 1.48 -16.20 -12.63
CA CYS A 231 1.23 -14.76 -12.49
C CYS A 231 -0.22 -14.43 -12.13
N LEU A 232 -1.18 -15.19 -12.67
CA LEU A 232 -2.59 -15.01 -12.33
C LEU A 232 -2.83 -15.29 -10.84
N PHE A 233 -2.25 -16.38 -10.31
CA PHE A 233 -2.36 -16.72 -8.89
C PHE A 233 -1.57 -15.76 -7.99
N LEU A 234 -0.38 -15.31 -8.42
CA LEU A 234 0.40 -14.31 -7.69
C LEU A 234 -0.37 -13.00 -7.55
N GLY A 235 -0.96 -12.51 -8.65
CA GLY A 235 -1.82 -11.33 -8.65
C GLY A 235 -3.01 -11.51 -7.71
N LEU A 236 -3.68 -12.67 -7.76
CA LEU A 236 -4.79 -12.94 -6.85
C LEU A 236 -4.36 -12.88 -5.37
N CYS A 237 -3.24 -13.51 -5.01
CA CYS A 237 -2.72 -13.50 -3.64
C CYS A 237 -2.32 -12.10 -3.17
N ASP A 238 -1.72 -11.31 -4.05
CA ASP A 238 -1.40 -9.90 -3.81
C ASP A 238 -2.65 -9.08 -3.46
N GLY A 239 -3.73 -9.28 -4.22
CA GLY A 239 -4.97 -8.57 -3.99
C GLY A 239 -5.59 -8.85 -2.62
N PHE A 240 -5.46 -10.11 -2.15
CA PHE A 240 -5.90 -10.51 -0.81
C PHE A 240 -5.09 -9.84 0.28
N PHE A 241 -3.76 -9.85 0.16
CA PHE A 241 -2.88 -9.20 1.13
C PHE A 241 -3.20 -7.71 1.27
N THR A 242 -3.26 -7.00 0.15
CA THR A 242 -3.40 -5.53 0.12
C THR A 242 -4.73 -5.08 0.70
N THR A 243 -5.82 -5.79 0.40
CA THR A 243 -7.17 -5.37 0.79
C THR A 243 -7.49 -5.65 2.25
N ILE A 244 -6.99 -6.76 2.80
CA ILE A 244 -7.36 -7.21 4.15
C ILE A 244 -6.54 -6.48 5.22
N MET A 245 -5.38 -5.90 4.86
CA MET A 245 -4.49 -5.20 5.78
C MET A 245 -5.18 -4.08 6.58
N ALA A 246 -5.91 -3.18 5.91
CA ALA A 246 -6.60 -2.08 6.60
C ALA A 246 -7.73 -2.58 7.53
N PRO A 247 -8.66 -3.45 7.09
CA PRO A 247 -9.66 -4.08 7.97
C PRO A 247 -9.06 -4.76 9.20
N ILE A 248 -7.92 -5.47 9.09
CA ILE A 248 -7.26 -6.08 10.25
C ILE A 248 -6.79 -5.02 11.24
N ALA A 249 -6.18 -3.92 10.75
CA ALA A 249 -5.75 -2.84 11.62
C ALA A 249 -6.94 -2.23 12.38
N PHE A 250 -8.06 -1.98 11.69
CA PHE A 250 -9.29 -1.47 12.33
C PHE A 250 -9.84 -2.42 13.40
N GLU A 251 -9.82 -3.73 13.18
CA GLU A 251 -10.27 -4.75 14.15
C GLU A 251 -9.31 -4.87 15.35
N LEU A 252 -7.99 -4.76 15.14
CA LEU A 252 -6.99 -4.94 16.20
C LEU A 252 -6.94 -3.78 17.22
N VAL A 253 -7.05 -2.55 16.72
CA VAL A 253 -6.82 -1.34 17.53
C VAL A 253 -8.06 -0.47 17.70
N GLY A 254 -9.11 -0.70 16.92
CA GLY A 254 -10.33 0.11 16.90
C GLY A 254 -10.19 1.38 16.04
N PRO A 255 -11.31 2.02 15.68
CA PRO A 255 -11.35 3.10 14.69
C PRO A 255 -10.56 4.35 15.11
N MET A 256 -10.46 4.64 16.41
CA MET A 256 -9.72 5.85 16.87
C MET A 256 -8.19 5.72 16.74
N GLN A 257 -7.66 4.51 16.83
CA GLN A 257 -6.21 4.25 16.79
C GLN A 257 -5.76 3.65 15.44
N ALA A 258 -6.70 3.28 14.57
CA ALA A 258 -6.43 2.64 13.28
C ALA A 258 -5.51 3.47 12.37
N SER A 259 -5.69 4.79 12.33
CA SER A 259 -4.82 5.70 11.56
C SER A 259 -3.35 5.60 11.97
N GLN A 260 -3.08 5.65 13.28
CA GLN A 260 -1.71 5.54 13.82
C GLN A 260 -1.15 4.13 13.58
N ALA A 261 -1.96 3.09 13.76
CA ALA A 261 -1.55 1.72 13.53
C ALA A 261 -1.18 1.45 12.07
N ILE A 262 -2.02 1.85 11.11
CA ILE A 262 -1.71 1.70 9.68
C ILE A 262 -0.45 2.49 9.33
N GLY A 263 -0.28 3.71 9.86
CA GLY A 263 0.92 4.51 9.63
C GLY A 263 2.20 3.85 10.16
N TYR A 264 2.16 3.29 11.38
CA TYR A 264 3.28 2.54 11.94
C TYR A 264 3.59 1.27 11.14
N LEU A 265 2.57 0.55 10.67
CA LEU A 265 2.74 -0.63 9.84
C LEU A 265 3.40 -0.29 8.51
N MET A 266 2.90 0.72 7.79
CA MET A 266 3.49 1.17 6.51
C MET A 266 4.92 1.67 6.69
N GLY A 267 5.20 2.40 7.77
CA GLY A 267 6.55 2.82 8.12
C GLY A 267 7.49 1.63 8.39
N LEU A 268 6.99 0.59 9.07
CA LEU A 268 7.75 -0.63 9.33
C LEU A 268 7.99 -1.44 8.04
N MET A 269 7.05 -1.44 7.10
CA MET A 269 7.17 -2.11 5.80
C MET A 269 8.13 -1.40 4.83
N ALA A 270 8.27 -0.07 4.94
CA ALA A 270 9.06 0.73 3.99
C ALA A 270 10.53 0.28 3.90
N VAL A 271 11.16 -0.07 5.02
CA VAL A 271 12.56 -0.51 5.07
C VAL A 271 12.74 -1.86 4.35
N PRO A 272 12.01 -2.94 4.71
CA PRO A 272 12.03 -4.21 3.98
C PRO A 272 11.71 -4.08 2.49
N MET A 273 10.73 -3.26 2.10
CA MET A 273 10.37 -3.07 0.68
C MET A 273 11.52 -2.45 -0.11
N THR A 274 12.20 -1.47 0.47
CA THR A 274 13.31 -0.77 -0.18
C THR A 274 14.55 -1.66 -0.26
N ALA A 275 14.86 -2.39 0.82
CA ALA A 275 16.04 -3.24 0.89
C ALA A 275 15.91 -4.56 0.11
N GLY A 276 14.69 -5.11 0.00
CA GLY A 276 14.46 -6.45 -0.55
C GLY A 276 14.91 -6.62 -2.00
N THR A 277 14.63 -5.65 -2.86
CA THR A 277 14.95 -5.74 -4.29
C THR A 277 16.46 -5.62 -4.59
N PRO A 278 17.23 -4.69 -3.97
CA PRO A 278 18.69 -4.71 -4.06
C PRO A 278 19.33 -5.98 -3.50
N ILE A 279 18.86 -6.48 -2.34
CA ILE A 279 19.43 -7.68 -1.71
C ILE A 279 19.28 -8.92 -2.60
N ALA A 280 18.14 -9.06 -3.28
CA ALA A 280 17.90 -10.18 -4.19
C ALA A 280 18.56 -10.02 -5.58
N GLY A 281 19.04 -8.82 -5.91
CA GLY A 281 19.69 -8.52 -7.19
C GLY A 281 21.21 -8.62 -7.16
N TRP A 282 21.82 -8.59 -5.98
CA TRP A 282 23.23 -8.90 -5.73
C TRP A 282 23.47 -10.42 -5.74
#